data_AF-A0A7W0NNA9-F1
#
_entry.id   AF-A0A7W0NNA9-F1
#
_cell.length_a   1.000
_cell.length_b   1.000
_cell.length_c   1.000
_cell.angle_alpha   90.00
_cell.angle_beta   90.00
_cell.angle_gamma   90.00
#
_symmetry.space_group_name_H-M   'P 1'
#
loop_
_entity.id
_entity.type
_entity.pdbx_description
1 polymer ?
#
loop_
_entity_poly.entity_id
_entity_poly.type
_entity_poly.pdbx_seq_one_letter_code
_entity_poly.pdbx_strand_id
1 'polypeptide(L)' 'MTRGDELEAVVMGRVSADLYPNQIEAPLSEVRTFTRYAGGFAANVATGLARLGVS' A
#
# COMPACT_ATOMS: atom_id res chain seq x y z
N MET A 1 5.27 31.51 -9.16
CA MET A 1 5.29 31.30 -7.70
C MET A 1 5.96 29.94 -7.48
N THR A 2 7.26 29.92 -7.23
CA THR A 2 8.01 28.68 -6.96
C THR A 2 7.70 28.25 -5.53
N ARG A 3 6.59 27.54 -5.34
CA ARG A 3 6.24 26.89 -4.08
C ARG A 3 7.17 25.68 -3.98
N GLY A 4 8.25 25.80 -3.20
CA GLY A 4 9.09 24.65 -2.89
C GLY A 4 8.20 23.60 -2.22
N ASP A 5 8.19 22.38 -2.77
CA ASP A 5 7.50 21.16 -2.32
C ASP A 5 6.70 21.30 -1.01
N GLU A 6 5.54 21.96 -1.08
CA GLU A 6 4.63 22.01 0.07
C GLU A 6 3.88 20.70 0.12
N LEU A 7 4.06 19.97 1.23
CA LEU A 7 3.32 18.75 1.52
C LEU A 7 1.82 19.08 1.62
N GLU A 8 1.03 18.53 0.71
CA GLU A 8 -0.43 18.65 0.69
C GLU A 8 -1.07 17.62 1.63
N ALA A 9 -0.39 16.50 1.91
CA ALA A 9 -0.89 15.48 2.83
C ALA A 9 0.20 14.80 3.65
N VAL A 10 -0.11 14.56 4.93
CA VAL A 10 0.65 13.67 5.82
C VAL A 10 -0.26 12.56 6.29
N VAL A 11 0.09 11.32 5.96
CA VAL A 11 -0.65 10.12 6.37
C VAL A 11 0.16 9.39 7.43
N MET A 12 -0.41 9.22 8.63
CA MET A 12 0.24 8.51 9.73
C MET A 12 -0.53 7.25 10.13
N GLY A 13 0.23 6.20 10.42
CA GLY A 13 -0.30 4.92 10.87
C GLY A 13 0.65 3.77 10.54
N ARG A 14 0.16 2.54 10.67
CA ARG A 14 0.96 1.34 10.41
C ARG A 14 1.13 1.11 8.90
N VAL A 15 2.35 0.77 8.52
CA VAL A 15 2.70 0.20 7.23
C VAL A 15 3.02 -1.28 7.42
N SER A 16 2.48 -2.13 6.57
CA SER A 16 2.73 -3.58 6.56
C SER A 16 2.93 -4.10 5.15
N ALA A 17 3.25 -5.39 5.03
CA ALA A 17 3.21 -6.11 3.77
C ALA A 17 1.98 -7.01 3.77
N ASP A 18 1.17 -6.91 2.73
CA ASP A 18 0.08 -7.85 2.49
C ASP A 18 0.61 -8.97 1.58
N LEU A 19 0.54 -10.21 2.05
CA LEU A 19 0.95 -11.39 1.29
C LEU A 19 -0.30 -12.09 0.77
N TYR A 20 -0.63 -11.86 -0.48
CA TYR A 20 -1.79 -12.47 -1.11
C TYR A 20 -1.43 -13.84 -1.68
N PRO A 21 -2.15 -14.92 -1.32
CA PRO A 21 -1.91 -16.25 -1.85
C PRO A 21 -2.23 -16.29 -3.35
N ASN A 22 -1.37 -16.91 -4.14
CA ASN A 22 -1.59 -17.03 -5.59
C ASN A 22 -2.47 -18.23 -5.97
N GLN A 23 -2.57 -19.24 -5.09
CA GLN A 23 -3.48 -20.37 -5.26
C GLN A 23 -4.85 -20.01 -4.67
N ILE A 24 -5.86 -19.85 -5.53
CA ILE A 24 -7.23 -19.50 -5.13
C ILE A 24 -7.98 -20.79 -4.71
N GLU A 25 -8.92 -20.67 -3.78
CA GLU A 25 -9.78 -21.76 -3.28
C GLU A 25 -9.00 -22.91 -2.60
N ALA A 26 -7.75 -22.68 -2.21
CA ALA A 26 -6.91 -23.62 -1.47
C ALA A 26 -6.79 -23.22 0.01
N PRO A 27 -6.66 -24.18 0.94
CA PRO A 27 -6.30 -23.86 2.32
C PRO A 27 -4.90 -23.23 2.37
N LEU A 28 -4.67 -22.34 3.34
CA LEU A 28 -3.40 -21.61 3.46
C LEU A 28 -2.17 -22.54 3.57
N SER A 29 -2.35 -23.74 4.15
CA SER A 29 -1.30 -24.77 4.25
C SER A 29 -0.80 -25.31 2.91
N GLU A 30 -1.58 -25.17 1.84
CA GLU A 30 -1.23 -25.65 0.50
C GLU A 30 -0.67 -24.54 -0.40
N VAL A 31 -0.75 -23.28 0.04
CA VAL A 31 -0.22 -22.13 -0.71
C VAL A 31 1.30 -22.21 -0.77
N ARG A 32 1.84 -22.12 -1.99
CA ARG A 32 3.29 -22.20 -2.23
C ARG A 32 3.91 -20.87 -2.60
N THR A 33 3.11 -19.95 -3.11
CA THR A 33 3.59 -18.64 -3.56
C THR A 33 2.63 -17.53 -3.16
N PHE A 34 3.21 -16.39 -2.82
CA PHE A 34 2.49 -15.19 -2.44
C PHE A 34 2.96 -14.02 -3.30
N THR A 35 2.02 -13.15 -3.69
CA THR A 35 2.36 -11.84 -4.22
C THR A 35 2.36 -10.82 -3.08
N ARG A 36 3.45 -10.07 -2.96
CA ARG A 36 3.61 -9.05 -1.92
C ARG A 36 3.09 -7.70 -2.41
N TYR A 37 2.25 -7.08 -1.61
CA TYR A 37 1.77 -5.71 -1.79
C TYR A 37 2.12 -4.84 -0.57
N ALA A 38 2.15 -3.52 -0.76
CA ALA A 38 2.12 -2.59 0.34
C ALA A 38 0.74 -2.66 1.01
N GLY A 39 0.74 -2.78 2.33
CA GLY A 39 -0.46 -3.01 3.12
C GLY A 39 -0.56 -2.06 4.31
N GLY A 40 -1.73 -2.08 4.95
CA GLY A 40 -2.06 -1.17 6.04
C GLY A 40 -2.72 0.13 5.55
N PHE A 41 -3.64 0.66 6.36
CA PHE A 41 -4.45 1.83 6.01
C PHE A 41 -3.61 3.02 5.57
N ALA A 42 -2.57 3.36 6.35
CA ALA A 42 -1.71 4.50 6.04
C ALA A 42 -0.98 4.33 4.70
N ALA A 43 -0.47 3.12 4.42
CA ALA A 43 0.18 2.84 3.14
C ALA A 43 -0.81 2.96 1.98
N ASN A 44 -2.02 2.38 2.10
CA ASN A 44 -3.03 2.42 1.06
C ASN A 44 -3.48 3.86 0.72
N VAL A 45 -3.75 4.67 1.75
CA VAL A 45 -4.13 6.08 1.55
C VAL A 45 -2.99 6.88 0.95
N ALA A 46 -1.76 6.77 1.47
CA ALA A 46 -0.61 7.49 0.94
C ALA A 46 -0.34 7.13 -0.53
N THR A 47 -0.38 5.84 -0.88
CA THR A 47 -0.17 5.39 -2.26
C THR A 47 -1.30 5.84 -3.19
N GLY A 48 -2.54 5.87 -2.69
CA GLY A 48 -3.69 6.39 -3.42
C GLY A 48 -3.57 7.90 -3.72
N LEU A 49 -3.20 8.69 -2.71
CA LEU A 49 -2.96 10.13 -2.85
C LEU A 49 -1.84 10.43 -3.85
N ALA A 50 -0.71 9.71 -3.75
CA ALA A 50 0.39 9.85 -4.69
C ALA A 50 -0.02 9.55 -6.14
N ARG A 51 -0.86 8.53 -6.37
CA ARG A 51 -1.40 8.20 -7.70
C ARG A 51 -2.33 9.28 -8.27
N LEU A 52 -2.94 10.09 -7.41
CA LEU A 52 -3.79 11.22 -7.79
C LEU A 52 -3.00 12.54 -7.96
N GLY A 53 -1.68 12.53 -7.72
CA GLY A 53 -0.81 13.70 -7.89
C GLY A 53 -0.77 14.63 -6.69
N VAL A 54 -1.21 14.18 -5.52
CA VAL A 54 -1.10 14.93 -4.25
C VAL A 54 0.34 14.84 -3.75
N SER A 55 0.99 15.98 -3.52
CA SER A 55 2.38 16.06 -3.06
C SER A 55 2.57 15.98 -1.55
#